data_AF-A0A6G4R528-F1
#
_entry.id   AF-A0A6G4R528-F1
#
_cell.length_a   1.000
_cell.length_b   1.000
_cell.length_c   1.000
_cell.angle_alpha   90.00
_cell.angle_beta   90.00
_cell.angle_gamma   90.00
#
_symmetry.space_group_name_H-M   'P 1'
#
loop_
_entity.id
_entity.type
_entity.pdbx_description
1 polymer ?
#
loop_
_entity_poly.entity_id
_entity_poly.type
_entity_poly.pdbx_seq_one_letter_code
_entity_poly.pdbx_strand_id
1 'polypeptide(L)'
;MKLDVNALGTFYRMAREGAGLAAGRLTHMTDVETRVGVTKLNFMRGHELRHDFEDAGEKVGVRVELSGAIDGYSVIVFDRANALRIVETLVEKSDAEEFDEMNRSAVTEVGQIMNNGFIDGWADVLETVIDVSTPEFIKGDSAEPFLGDIETASGDELALLFQSQIEAVGTEVGFSHYLFPTRDSMADLLEQLRASNGIEYDKLDGFDRMAERGAEEIAKTATTLTGIETSVDIRRLNFVSLEAIPQQVPNEKLVGVAFEFEGTPSGFLLFLFDEESADEIIDAMVPSGTASGDDDTDGYDQMGRSAITELGNIMASGFLDGWANVLDTTIDHSTPEFIHDIGAAAVDPVVIRLGENQEFAFVFDTVITADGREFDCEVYAIPDESDLERALNDLDVERIEETPTTADFQQVNNT
;
A
#
# COMPACT_ATOMS: atom_id res chain seq x y z
N MET A 1 -13.56 -20.03 0.41
CA MET A 1 -14.08 -18.96 -0.50
C MET A 1 -13.02 -18.70 -1.57
N LYS A 2 -13.32 -18.18 -2.76
CA LYS A 2 -12.33 -17.91 -3.84
C LYS A 2 -12.43 -16.46 -4.40
N LEU A 3 -11.32 -15.73 -4.48
CA LEU A 3 -11.02 -14.43 -5.06
C LEU A 3 -10.26 -14.57 -6.39
N ASP A 4 -10.72 -13.95 -7.46
CA ASP A 4 -10.04 -13.87 -8.75
C ASP A 4 -9.00 -12.72 -8.75
N VAL A 5 -7.88 -12.79 -9.48
CA VAL A 5 -6.99 -11.62 -9.67
C VAL A 5 -7.78 -10.47 -10.31
N ASN A 6 -8.76 -10.78 -11.16
CA ASN A 6 -9.72 -9.81 -11.69
C ASN A 6 -10.59 -9.16 -10.60
N ALA A 7 -10.82 -9.83 -9.47
CA ALA A 7 -11.54 -9.26 -8.34
C ALA A 7 -10.70 -8.20 -7.62
N LEU A 8 -9.37 -8.39 -7.49
CA LEU A 8 -8.46 -7.31 -7.03
C LEU A 8 -8.58 -6.09 -7.94
N GLY A 9 -8.57 -6.29 -9.25
CA GLY A 9 -8.77 -5.20 -10.20
C GLY A 9 -10.13 -4.54 -10.11
N THR A 10 -11.16 -5.29 -9.73
CA THR A 10 -12.49 -4.73 -9.45
C THR A 10 -12.51 -3.91 -8.16
N PHE A 11 -11.88 -4.36 -7.07
CA PHE A 11 -11.70 -3.54 -5.86
C PHE A 11 -10.94 -2.26 -6.14
N TYR A 12 -9.89 -2.31 -6.94
CA TYR A 12 -9.16 -1.11 -7.34
C TYR A 12 -10.03 -0.16 -8.17
N ARG A 13 -10.82 -0.69 -9.12
CA ARG A 13 -11.77 0.11 -9.91
C ARG A 13 -12.84 0.76 -9.04
N MET A 14 -13.37 0.02 -8.07
CA MET A 14 -14.29 0.53 -7.05
C MET A 14 -13.67 1.70 -6.28
N ALA A 15 -12.41 1.55 -5.85
CA ALA A 15 -11.67 2.61 -5.16
C ALA A 15 -11.52 3.87 -6.04
N ARG A 16 -11.11 3.69 -7.30
CA ARG A 16 -10.88 4.78 -8.26
C ARG A 16 -12.16 5.51 -8.65
N GLU A 17 -13.22 4.76 -8.97
CA GLU A 17 -14.54 5.33 -9.31
C GLU A 17 -15.11 6.08 -8.11
N GLY A 18 -15.03 5.45 -6.93
CA GLY A 18 -15.49 6.01 -5.67
C GLY A 18 -14.79 7.31 -5.29
N ALA A 19 -13.46 7.32 -5.36
CA ALA A 19 -12.68 8.53 -5.12
C ALA A 19 -13.03 9.63 -6.14
N GLY A 20 -13.24 9.27 -7.42
CA GLY A 20 -13.62 10.19 -8.49
C GLY A 20 -14.94 10.89 -8.21
N LEU A 21 -15.96 10.13 -7.81
CA LEU A 21 -17.27 10.65 -7.43
C LEU A 21 -17.20 11.49 -6.15
N ALA A 22 -16.41 11.07 -5.16
CA ALA A 22 -16.18 11.82 -3.93
C ALA A 22 -15.56 13.20 -4.24
N ALA A 23 -14.49 13.25 -5.04
CA ALA A 23 -13.88 14.51 -5.48
C ALA A 23 -14.88 15.37 -6.26
N GLY A 24 -15.61 14.81 -7.22
CA GLY A 24 -16.64 15.56 -7.96
C GLY A 24 -17.68 16.21 -7.04
N ARG A 25 -18.12 15.51 -5.99
CA ARG A 25 -19.08 16.04 -5.01
C ARG A 25 -18.48 17.13 -4.13
N LEU A 26 -17.23 16.96 -3.69
CA LEU A 26 -16.51 18.00 -2.95
C LEU A 26 -16.33 19.26 -3.79
N THR A 27 -16.01 19.12 -5.08
CA THR A 27 -15.95 20.26 -6.01
C THR A 27 -17.27 21.01 -6.06
N HIS A 28 -18.39 20.28 -6.20
CA HIS A 28 -19.71 20.90 -6.23
C HIS A 28 -20.11 21.59 -4.91
N MET A 29 -19.73 21.03 -3.77
CA MET A 29 -20.04 21.61 -2.46
C MET A 29 -19.21 22.86 -2.17
N THR A 30 -17.91 22.80 -2.45
CA THR A 30 -16.94 23.83 -2.05
C THR A 30 -16.74 24.92 -3.10
N ASP A 31 -17.19 24.69 -4.34
CA ASP A 31 -16.87 25.51 -5.51
C ASP A 31 -15.35 25.62 -5.79
N VAL A 32 -14.57 24.68 -5.23
CA VAL A 32 -13.12 24.54 -5.45
C VAL A 32 -12.89 23.30 -6.29
N GLU A 33 -12.13 23.44 -7.39
CA GLU A 33 -11.77 22.28 -8.21
C GLU A 33 -10.93 21.29 -7.39
N THR A 34 -11.46 20.10 -7.18
CA THR A 34 -10.77 19.00 -6.51
C THR A 34 -10.50 17.86 -7.48
N ARG A 35 -9.37 17.19 -7.34
CA ARG A 35 -9.00 16.02 -8.13
C ARG A 35 -8.62 14.88 -7.21
N VAL A 36 -8.89 13.67 -7.67
CA VAL A 36 -8.33 12.48 -7.05
C VAL A 36 -6.87 12.42 -7.46
N GLY A 37 -5.99 12.38 -6.47
CA GLY A 37 -4.60 12.04 -6.69
C GLY A 37 -4.47 10.52 -6.77
N VAL A 38 -3.59 10.00 -5.94
CA VAL A 38 -3.28 8.57 -5.91
C VAL A 38 -4.33 7.79 -5.11
N THR A 39 -4.69 6.60 -5.58
CA THR A 39 -5.47 5.61 -4.81
C THR A 39 -4.66 4.32 -4.67
N LYS A 40 -4.45 3.87 -3.43
CA LYS A 40 -3.84 2.59 -3.07
C LYS A 40 -4.91 1.69 -2.45
N LEU A 41 -4.89 0.41 -2.81
CA LEU A 41 -5.73 -0.62 -2.18
C LEU A 41 -4.85 -1.48 -1.28
N ASN A 42 -5.32 -1.79 -0.09
CA ASN A 42 -4.65 -2.67 0.86
C ASN A 42 -5.70 -3.58 1.52
N PHE A 43 -5.32 -4.83 1.78
CA PHE A 43 -6.10 -5.79 2.55
C PHE A 43 -5.44 -5.94 3.92
N MET A 44 -6.13 -5.54 4.98
CA MET A 44 -5.55 -5.50 6.33
C MET A 44 -6.32 -6.42 7.27
N ARG A 45 -5.62 -7.05 8.19
CA ARG A 45 -6.22 -7.76 9.33
C ARG A 45 -6.40 -6.83 10.53
N GLY A 46 -7.26 -7.26 11.46
CA GLY A 46 -7.55 -6.47 12.67
C GLY A 46 -6.35 -6.18 13.58
N HIS A 47 -5.24 -6.91 13.47
CA HIS A 47 -4.02 -6.62 14.22
C HIS A 47 -3.13 -5.58 13.53
N GLU A 48 -2.95 -5.66 12.21
CA GLU A 48 -2.23 -4.66 11.40
C GLU A 48 -2.93 -3.31 11.45
N LEU A 49 -4.27 -3.34 11.40
CA LEU A 49 -5.09 -2.15 11.53
C LEU A 49 -4.88 -1.44 12.87
N ARG A 50 -4.76 -2.20 13.98
CA ARG A 50 -4.51 -1.59 15.30
C ARG A 50 -3.16 -0.88 15.33
N HIS A 51 -2.14 -1.51 14.76
CA HIS A 51 -0.81 -0.95 14.67
C HIS A 51 -0.79 0.37 13.85
N ASP A 52 -1.45 0.39 12.68
CA ASP A 52 -1.55 1.59 11.83
C ASP A 52 -2.24 2.79 12.53
N PHE A 53 -3.05 2.54 13.56
CA PHE A 53 -3.65 3.60 14.37
C PHE A 53 -2.77 4.06 15.54
N GLU A 54 -1.91 3.21 16.07
CA GLU A 54 -1.02 3.53 17.20
C GLU A 54 0.11 4.49 16.79
N ASP A 55 0.64 4.34 15.57
CA ASP A 55 1.82 5.11 15.11
C ASP A 55 1.50 6.54 14.64
N ALA A 56 0.24 6.83 14.32
CA ALA A 56 -0.16 8.05 13.61
C ALA A 56 -0.79 9.14 14.51
N GLY A 57 -0.84 8.92 15.83
CA GLY A 57 -1.39 9.90 16.78
C GLY A 57 -2.91 10.10 16.67
N GLU A 58 -3.40 11.28 17.09
CA GLU A 58 -4.84 11.56 17.14
C GLU A 58 -5.47 11.57 15.74
N LYS A 59 -6.43 10.67 15.50
CA LYS A 59 -7.20 10.58 14.27
C LYS A 59 -8.65 11.03 14.47
N VAL A 60 -9.27 11.46 13.39
CA VAL A 60 -10.69 11.85 13.32
C VAL A 60 -11.34 11.19 12.14
N GLY A 61 -12.57 10.71 12.28
CA GLY A 61 -13.24 10.03 11.20
C GLY A 61 -14.75 10.08 11.27
N VAL A 62 -15.34 9.51 10.22
CA VAL A 62 -16.78 9.40 10.04
C VAL A 62 -17.09 7.95 9.70
N ARG A 63 -17.93 7.31 10.52
CA ARG A 63 -18.39 5.94 10.34
C ARG A 63 -19.84 5.92 9.90
N VAL A 64 -20.15 5.01 8.98
CA VAL A 64 -21.51 4.67 8.59
C VAL A 64 -21.66 3.15 8.57
N GLU A 65 -22.87 2.67 8.86
CA GLU A 65 -23.29 1.30 8.63
C GLU A 65 -23.78 1.18 7.18
N LEU A 66 -23.40 0.09 6.53
CA LEU A 66 -23.79 -0.27 5.18
C LEU A 66 -24.75 -1.45 5.22
N SER A 67 -25.73 -1.44 4.32
CA SER A 67 -26.60 -2.59 4.11
C SER A 67 -26.98 -2.78 2.64
N GLY A 68 -27.44 -3.98 2.29
CA GLY A 68 -27.92 -4.29 0.95
C GLY A 68 -26.94 -5.21 0.22
N ALA A 69 -26.26 -4.69 -0.80
CA ALA A 69 -25.26 -5.48 -1.53
C ALA A 69 -23.95 -5.66 -0.75
N ILE A 70 -23.61 -4.66 0.07
CA ILE A 70 -22.50 -4.72 1.01
C ILE A 70 -23.06 -4.44 2.40
N ASP A 71 -23.08 -5.46 3.25
CA ASP A 71 -23.43 -5.33 4.66
C ASP A 71 -22.14 -5.17 5.48
N GLY A 72 -22.09 -4.17 6.36
CA GLY A 72 -20.91 -3.92 7.19
C GLY A 72 -20.75 -2.46 7.58
N TYR A 73 -19.51 -1.98 7.66
CA TYR A 73 -19.21 -0.59 8.02
C TYR A 73 -18.23 0.05 7.04
N SER A 74 -18.39 1.36 6.86
CA SER A 74 -17.51 2.19 6.06
C SER A 74 -17.03 3.35 6.94
N VAL A 75 -15.71 3.52 7.03
CA VAL A 75 -15.08 4.50 7.93
C VAL A 75 -14.08 5.34 7.14
N ILE A 76 -14.32 6.64 7.06
CA ILE A 76 -13.35 7.61 6.53
C ILE A 76 -12.56 8.19 7.69
N VAL A 77 -11.24 8.18 7.58
CA VAL A 77 -10.31 8.60 8.62
C VAL A 77 -9.34 9.63 8.06
N PHE A 78 -9.14 10.68 8.83
CA PHE A 78 -8.21 11.76 8.59
C PHE A 78 -7.27 11.87 9.79
N ASP A 79 -6.01 12.17 9.52
CA ASP A 79 -5.13 12.67 10.58
C ASP A 79 -5.65 14.02 11.07
N ARG A 80 -5.41 14.33 12.34
CA ARG A 80 -5.85 15.59 12.95
C ARG A 80 -5.51 16.83 12.11
N ALA A 81 -4.29 16.90 11.56
CA ALA A 81 -3.88 18.03 10.74
C ALA A 81 -4.73 18.18 9.46
N ASN A 82 -5.06 17.06 8.80
CA ASN A 82 -5.91 17.06 7.60
C ASN A 82 -7.35 17.40 7.94
N ALA A 83 -7.89 16.85 9.04
CA ALA A 83 -9.24 17.19 9.51
C ALA A 83 -9.39 18.69 9.84
N LEU A 84 -8.37 19.32 10.44
CA LEU A 84 -8.39 20.77 10.70
C LEU A 84 -8.32 21.60 9.41
N ARG A 85 -7.50 21.20 8.43
CA ARG A 85 -7.47 21.86 7.10
C ARG A 85 -8.83 21.85 6.40
N ILE A 86 -9.56 20.74 6.50
CA ILE A 86 -10.93 20.64 5.99
C ILE A 86 -11.84 21.68 6.67
N VAL A 87 -11.78 21.78 8.00
CA VAL A 87 -12.58 22.72 8.78
C VAL A 87 -12.24 24.17 8.41
N GLU A 88 -10.97 24.52 8.32
CA GLU A 88 -10.50 25.87 7.94
C GLU A 88 -10.99 26.27 6.54
N THR A 89 -11.09 25.30 5.62
CA THR A 89 -11.56 25.54 4.26
C THR A 89 -13.06 25.81 4.20
N LEU A 90 -13.85 25.14 5.05
CA LEU A 90 -15.32 25.21 5.01
C LEU A 90 -15.92 26.24 5.96
N VAL A 91 -15.24 26.52 7.07
CA VAL A 91 -15.73 27.42 8.12
C VAL A 91 -14.93 28.71 8.09
N GLU A 92 -15.53 29.75 7.53
CA GLU A 92 -14.92 31.08 7.47
C GLU A 92 -14.51 31.57 8.88
N LYS A 93 -13.22 31.91 9.04
CA LYS A 93 -12.60 32.42 10.30
C LYS A 93 -12.54 31.39 11.44
N SER A 94 -12.41 30.12 11.12
CA SER A 94 -12.05 29.12 12.13
C SER A 94 -10.55 29.15 12.40
N ASP A 95 -10.17 29.40 13.66
CA ASP A 95 -8.83 29.07 14.20
C ASP A 95 -8.97 27.71 14.91
N ALA A 96 -9.26 26.66 14.14
CA ALA A 96 -9.66 25.36 14.69
C ALA A 96 -8.47 24.67 15.36
N GLU A 97 -8.39 24.76 16.69
CA GLU A 97 -7.45 23.97 17.50
C GLU A 97 -8.12 22.72 18.11
N GLU A 98 -9.45 22.69 18.18
CA GLU A 98 -10.23 21.59 18.74
C GLU A 98 -11.48 21.28 17.91
N PHE A 99 -11.98 20.05 18.02
CA PHE A 99 -13.23 19.62 17.40
C PHE A 99 -14.42 19.88 18.34
N ASP A 100 -14.88 21.13 18.36
CA ASP A 100 -16.15 21.53 18.99
C ASP A 100 -17.36 21.06 18.15
N GLU A 101 -18.58 21.42 18.56
CA GLU A 101 -19.80 20.98 17.87
C GLU A 101 -19.84 21.40 16.39
N MET A 102 -19.35 22.61 16.08
CA MET A 102 -19.35 23.13 14.71
C MET A 102 -18.30 22.44 13.85
N ASN A 103 -17.08 22.28 14.37
CA ASN A 103 -15.97 21.64 13.66
C ASN A 103 -16.25 20.15 13.44
N ARG A 104 -16.87 19.46 14.43
CA ARG A 104 -17.35 18.08 14.28
C ARG A 104 -18.37 17.96 13.16
N SER A 105 -19.34 18.87 13.10
CA SER A 105 -20.35 18.86 12.04
C SER A 105 -19.74 19.05 10.66
N ALA A 106 -18.74 19.93 10.52
CA ALA A 106 -18.07 20.17 9.24
C ALA A 106 -17.31 18.91 8.76
N VAL A 107 -16.53 18.27 9.63
CA VAL A 107 -15.84 17.01 9.29
C VAL A 107 -16.84 15.89 9.00
N THR A 108 -17.95 15.82 9.74
CA THR A 108 -19.01 14.82 9.53
C THR A 108 -19.65 14.97 8.15
N GLU A 109 -19.96 16.19 7.73
CA GLU A 109 -20.55 16.47 6.41
C GLU A 109 -19.60 16.08 5.28
N VAL A 110 -18.31 16.45 5.40
CA VAL A 110 -17.28 16.10 4.40
C VAL A 110 -17.08 14.61 4.33
N GLY A 111 -16.93 13.95 5.48
CA GLY A 111 -16.80 12.51 5.54
C GLY A 111 -18.04 11.82 4.96
N GLN A 112 -19.26 12.31 5.23
CA GLN A 112 -20.47 11.74 4.63
C GLN A 112 -20.51 11.91 3.10
N ILE A 113 -20.14 13.08 2.59
CA ILE A 113 -20.09 13.34 1.13
C ILE A 113 -19.09 12.41 0.45
N MET A 114 -17.90 12.27 1.04
CA MET A 114 -16.88 11.37 0.54
C MET A 114 -17.37 9.92 0.59
N ASN A 115 -17.94 9.50 1.72
CA ASN A 115 -18.46 8.15 1.90
C ASN A 115 -19.48 7.82 0.81
N ASN A 116 -20.48 8.68 0.62
CA ASN A 116 -21.49 8.48 -0.43
C ASN A 116 -20.85 8.43 -1.83
N GLY A 117 -19.80 9.23 -2.09
CA GLY A 117 -19.06 9.15 -3.36
C GLY A 117 -18.46 7.76 -3.59
N PHE A 118 -17.81 7.20 -2.57
CA PHE A 118 -17.27 5.85 -2.63
C PHE A 118 -18.35 4.78 -2.76
N ILE A 119 -19.38 4.83 -1.90
CA ILE A 119 -20.48 3.86 -1.94
C ILE A 119 -21.18 3.85 -3.31
N ASP A 120 -21.42 5.02 -3.90
CA ASP A 120 -22.03 5.12 -5.22
C ASP A 120 -21.09 4.57 -6.31
N GLY A 121 -19.78 4.83 -6.22
CA GLY A 121 -18.80 4.24 -7.14
C GLY A 121 -18.72 2.72 -7.03
N TRP A 122 -18.84 2.18 -5.82
CA TRP A 122 -18.91 0.74 -5.59
C TRP A 122 -20.22 0.16 -6.15
N ALA A 123 -21.34 0.83 -5.90
CA ALA A 123 -22.64 0.44 -6.40
C ALA A 123 -22.69 0.43 -7.94
N ASP A 124 -22.08 1.42 -8.59
CA ASP A 124 -21.98 1.50 -10.05
C ASP A 124 -21.13 0.36 -10.63
N VAL A 125 -19.95 0.09 -10.04
CA VAL A 125 -19.07 -1.01 -10.49
C VAL A 125 -19.70 -2.38 -10.28
N LEU A 126 -20.42 -2.57 -9.17
CA LEU A 126 -21.11 -3.81 -8.82
C LEU A 126 -22.51 -3.93 -9.46
N GLU A 127 -22.97 -2.90 -10.17
CA GLU A 127 -24.32 -2.76 -10.72
C GLU A 127 -25.43 -3.07 -9.70
N THR A 128 -25.29 -2.54 -8.48
CA THR A 128 -26.13 -2.86 -7.33
C THR A 128 -26.55 -1.62 -6.54
N VAL A 129 -27.22 -1.82 -5.41
CA VAL A 129 -27.60 -0.75 -4.49
C VAL A 129 -27.04 -1.05 -3.10
N ILE A 130 -26.40 -0.04 -2.51
CA ILE A 130 -25.87 -0.08 -1.15
C ILE A 130 -26.52 1.06 -0.38
N ASP A 131 -27.18 0.72 0.72
CA ASP A 131 -27.84 1.67 1.62
C ASP A 131 -26.88 2.10 2.72
N VAL A 132 -26.91 3.40 3.08
CA VAL A 132 -26.00 4.01 4.05
C VAL A 132 -26.78 4.60 5.23
N SER A 133 -26.32 4.35 6.45
CA SER A 133 -26.90 4.91 7.67
C SER A 133 -26.61 6.40 7.85
N THR A 134 -27.12 6.98 8.95
CA THR A 134 -26.65 8.31 9.40
C THR A 134 -25.18 8.21 9.84
N PRO A 135 -24.33 9.21 9.51
CA PRO A 135 -22.93 9.20 9.91
C PRO A 135 -22.74 9.44 11.40
N GLU A 136 -21.71 8.80 11.94
CA GLU A 136 -21.22 8.99 13.30
C GLU A 136 -19.83 9.60 13.27
N PHE A 137 -19.64 10.70 14.00
CA PHE A 137 -18.33 11.31 14.21
C PHE A 137 -17.53 10.50 15.23
N ILE A 138 -16.31 10.11 14.86
CA ILE A 138 -15.39 9.33 15.68
C ILE A 138 -14.08 10.10 15.84
N LYS A 139 -13.48 9.96 17.02
CA LYS A 139 -12.17 10.53 17.34
C LYS A 139 -11.44 9.62 18.32
N GLY A 140 -10.15 9.42 18.11
CA GLY A 140 -9.31 8.63 19.02
C GLY A 140 -7.85 8.56 18.59
N ASP A 141 -7.00 8.15 19.53
CA ASP A 141 -5.55 7.94 19.33
C ASP A 141 -5.23 6.45 19.09
N SER A 142 -6.26 5.62 18.91
CA SER A 142 -6.16 4.17 18.77
C SER A 142 -7.30 3.67 17.88
N ALA A 143 -7.26 2.40 17.46
CA ALA A 143 -8.26 1.85 16.54
C ALA A 143 -9.62 1.57 17.21
N GLU A 144 -9.69 1.38 18.52
CA GLU A 144 -10.91 0.93 19.21
C GLU A 144 -12.12 1.84 18.99
N PRO A 145 -12.00 3.19 19.01
CA PRO A 145 -13.14 4.06 18.72
C PRO A 145 -13.66 3.92 17.28
N PHE A 146 -12.79 3.59 16.33
CA PHE A 146 -13.12 3.45 14.91
C PHE A 146 -13.69 2.08 14.57
N LEU A 147 -13.18 1.04 15.24
CA LEU A 147 -13.69 -0.31 15.16
C LEU A 147 -15.02 -0.46 15.90
N GLY A 148 -15.16 0.16 17.07
CA GLY A 148 -16.37 0.02 17.90
C GLY A 148 -16.72 -1.45 18.17
N ASP A 149 -17.93 -1.85 17.78
CA ASP A 149 -18.46 -3.22 17.91
C ASP A 149 -18.22 -4.09 16.67
N ILE A 150 -17.45 -3.64 15.67
CA ILE A 150 -17.14 -4.44 14.49
C ILE A 150 -16.47 -5.75 14.95
N GLU A 151 -17.00 -6.90 14.50
CA GLU A 151 -16.56 -8.26 14.90
C GLU A 151 -15.13 -8.62 14.43
N THR A 152 -14.33 -7.64 13.99
CA THR A 152 -12.88 -7.77 13.75
C THR A 152 -12.08 -8.13 14.99
N ALA A 153 -12.71 -8.15 16.17
CA ALA A 153 -12.14 -8.62 17.44
C ALA A 153 -11.70 -10.10 17.43
N SER A 154 -12.09 -10.89 16.41
CA SER A 154 -11.58 -12.26 16.23
C SER A 154 -10.17 -12.31 15.61
N GLY A 155 -9.65 -11.20 15.07
CA GLY A 155 -8.30 -11.11 14.49
C GLY A 155 -8.15 -11.63 13.06
N ASP A 156 -9.09 -12.45 12.58
CA ASP A 156 -9.04 -13.15 11.29
C ASP A 156 -9.86 -12.49 10.16
N GLU A 157 -10.63 -11.43 10.43
CA GLU A 157 -11.44 -10.77 9.40
C GLU A 157 -10.62 -9.70 8.66
N LEU A 158 -10.57 -9.81 7.33
CA LEU A 158 -9.90 -8.83 6.45
C LEU A 158 -10.78 -7.59 6.26
N ALA A 159 -10.21 -6.44 6.60
CA ALA A 159 -10.69 -5.13 6.22
C ALA A 159 -10.07 -4.72 4.88
N LEU A 160 -10.83 -4.00 4.06
CA LEU A 160 -10.32 -3.35 2.86
C LEU A 160 -9.97 -1.91 3.21
N LEU A 161 -8.72 -1.52 2.99
CA LEU A 161 -8.27 -0.15 3.12
C LEU A 161 -8.06 0.44 1.72
N PHE A 162 -8.81 1.50 1.44
CA PHE A 162 -8.58 2.38 0.31
C PHE A 162 -7.89 3.64 0.83
N GLN A 163 -6.62 3.84 0.50
CA GLN A 163 -5.94 5.11 0.79
C GLN A 163 -6.03 5.99 -0.43
N SER A 164 -6.62 7.17 -0.26
CA SER A 164 -6.81 8.10 -1.35
C SER A 164 -6.39 9.50 -0.92
N GLN A 165 -5.87 10.23 -1.89
CA GLN A 165 -5.53 11.64 -1.73
C GLN A 165 -6.47 12.48 -2.58
N ILE A 166 -7.01 13.54 -2.00
CA ILE A 166 -7.74 14.56 -2.77
C ILE A 166 -6.94 15.85 -2.75
N GLU A 167 -6.69 16.36 -3.95
CA GLU A 167 -5.95 17.59 -4.18
C GLU A 167 -6.92 18.70 -4.59
N ALA A 168 -6.79 19.86 -3.94
CA ALA A 168 -7.51 21.09 -4.24
C ALA A 168 -6.49 22.23 -4.43
N VAL A 169 -6.92 23.36 -4.99
CA VAL A 169 -6.02 24.50 -5.25
C VAL A 169 -5.39 25.01 -3.93
N GLY A 170 -4.10 24.72 -3.75
CA GLY A 170 -3.33 25.13 -2.58
C GLY A 170 -3.59 24.32 -1.31
N THR A 171 -4.27 23.18 -1.40
CA THR A 171 -4.48 22.27 -0.25
C THR A 171 -4.55 20.83 -0.72
N GLU A 172 -3.81 19.97 -0.05
CA GLU A 172 -3.85 18.53 -0.25
C GLU A 172 -4.39 17.89 1.04
N VAL A 173 -5.35 16.99 0.88
CA VAL A 173 -5.99 16.29 1.99
C VAL A 173 -5.91 14.80 1.72
N GLY A 174 -5.00 14.14 2.43
CA GLY A 174 -4.95 12.68 2.51
C GLY A 174 -6.01 12.14 3.46
N PHE A 175 -6.60 11.01 3.08
CA PHE A 175 -7.53 10.27 3.93
C PHE A 175 -7.43 8.78 3.67
N SER A 176 -7.86 8.01 4.67
CA SER A 176 -7.97 6.56 4.60
C SER A 176 -9.44 6.18 4.68
N HIS A 177 -9.91 5.38 3.72
CA HIS A 177 -11.27 4.84 3.70
C HIS A 177 -11.22 3.34 3.94
N TYR A 178 -11.68 2.93 5.12
CA TYR A 178 -11.77 1.54 5.50
C TYR A 178 -13.17 1.01 5.23
N LEU A 179 -13.24 -0.17 4.61
CA LEU A 179 -14.45 -0.96 4.42
C LEU A 179 -14.32 -2.25 5.23
N PHE A 180 -15.28 -2.46 6.12
CA PHE A 180 -15.41 -3.62 7.00
C PHE A 180 -16.68 -4.39 6.62
N PRO A 181 -16.64 -5.18 5.54
CA PRO A 181 -17.79 -5.99 5.16
C PRO A 181 -17.94 -7.16 6.15
N THR A 182 -19.16 -7.57 6.41
CA THR A 182 -19.41 -8.83 7.13
C THR A 182 -18.86 -10.00 6.32
N ARG A 183 -18.52 -11.10 7.00
CA ARG A 183 -18.00 -12.31 6.33
C ARG A 183 -18.91 -12.82 5.21
N ASP A 184 -20.22 -12.86 5.46
CA ASP A 184 -21.20 -13.32 4.48
C ASP A 184 -21.28 -12.36 3.28
N SER A 185 -21.29 -11.05 3.54
CA SER A 185 -21.32 -10.05 2.47
C SER A 185 -20.04 -10.04 1.63
N MET A 186 -18.87 -10.19 2.26
CA MET A 186 -17.60 -10.37 1.53
C MET A 186 -17.67 -11.62 0.66
N ALA A 187 -18.26 -12.71 1.16
CA ALA A 187 -18.39 -13.94 0.40
C ALA A 187 -19.27 -13.80 -0.83
N ASP A 188 -20.41 -13.17 -0.68
CA ASP A 188 -21.33 -12.90 -1.79
C ASP A 188 -20.69 -11.98 -2.82
N LEU A 189 -20.00 -10.92 -2.38
CA LEU A 189 -19.29 -9.99 -3.26
C LEU A 189 -18.18 -10.69 -4.05
N LEU A 190 -17.36 -11.51 -3.38
CA LEU A 190 -16.31 -12.26 -4.06
C LEU A 190 -16.87 -13.30 -5.02
N GLU A 191 -17.99 -13.96 -4.70
CA GLU A 191 -18.64 -14.90 -5.61
C GLU A 191 -19.22 -14.19 -6.84
N GLN A 192 -19.81 -13.01 -6.66
CA GLN A 192 -20.32 -12.20 -7.76
C GLN A 192 -19.21 -11.71 -8.70
N LEU A 193 -18.02 -11.41 -8.16
CA LEU A 193 -16.88 -10.93 -8.91
C LEU A 193 -16.06 -12.03 -9.61
N ARG A 194 -16.41 -13.32 -9.45
CA ARG A 194 -15.68 -14.41 -10.12
C ARG A 194 -15.92 -14.41 -11.62
N ALA A 195 -14.84 -14.28 -12.39
CA ALA A 195 -14.83 -14.56 -13.84
C ALA A 195 -14.20 -15.93 -14.16
N SER A 196 -13.27 -16.40 -13.32
CA SER A 196 -12.53 -17.66 -13.48
C SER A 196 -12.55 -18.57 -12.23
N ASN A 197 -11.72 -19.63 -12.23
CA ASN A 197 -11.37 -20.38 -11.02
C ASN A 197 -10.46 -19.52 -10.12
N GLY A 198 -11.04 -18.54 -9.41
CA GLY A 198 -10.28 -17.68 -8.50
C GLY A 198 -9.49 -18.43 -7.40
N ILE A 199 -8.52 -17.74 -6.83
CA ILE A 199 -7.66 -18.08 -5.69
C ILE A 199 -8.49 -18.20 -4.42
N GLU A 200 -8.27 -19.16 -3.52
CA GLU A 200 -9.05 -19.19 -2.27
C GLU A 200 -8.84 -17.92 -1.40
N TYR A 201 -9.87 -17.38 -0.74
CA TYR A 201 -9.78 -16.21 0.15
C TYR A 201 -8.75 -16.43 1.25
N ASP A 202 -8.69 -17.64 1.80
CA ASP A 202 -7.69 -18.02 2.80
C ASP A 202 -6.27 -18.05 2.20
N LYS A 203 -6.13 -17.97 0.87
CA LYS A 203 -4.85 -17.84 0.16
C LYS A 203 -4.47 -16.40 -0.16
N LEU A 204 -5.30 -15.40 0.15
CA LEU A 204 -4.85 -14.00 0.19
C LEU A 204 -3.72 -13.82 1.20
N ASP A 205 -3.76 -14.59 2.30
CA ASP A 205 -2.68 -14.71 3.27
C ASP A 205 -1.34 -15.12 2.63
N GLY A 206 -1.40 -15.78 1.47
CA GLY A 206 -0.22 -16.10 0.68
C GLY A 206 0.57 -14.85 0.31
N PHE A 207 -0.08 -13.70 0.08
CA PHE A 207 0.61 -12.45 -0.24
C PHE A 207 1.38 -11.90 0.95
N ASP A 208 0.76 -11.82 2.13
CA ASP A 208 1.43 -11.36 3.35
C ASP A 208 2.55 -12.32 3.74
N ARG A 209 2.32 -13.64 3.62
CA ARG A 209 3.36 -14.66 3.82
C ARG A 209 4.51 -14.52 2.84
N MET A 210 4.24 -14.29 1.55
CA MET A 210 5.27 -14.05 0.54
C MET A 210 6.08 -12.79 0.85
N ALA A 211 5.41 -11.72 1.27
CA ALA A 211 6.03 -10.47 1.70
C ALA A 211 6.98 -10.72 2.88
N GLU A 212 6.46 -11.27 3.97
CA GLU A 212 7.22 -11.54 5.19
C GLU A 212 8.40 -12.48 4.95
N ARG A 213 8.16 -13.58 4.22
CA ARG A 213 9.23 -14.53 3.90
C ARG A 213 10.29 -13.91 3.00
N GLY A 214 9.87 -13.04 2.08
CA GLY A 214 10.77 -12.23 1.26
C GLY A 214 11.65 -11.34 2.13
N ALA A 215 11.07 -10.57 3.06
CA ALA A 215 11.81 -9.73 3.99
C ALA A 215 12.80 -10.51 4.87
N GLU A 216 12.38 -11.63 5.45
CA GLU A 216 13.23 -12.51 6.25
C GLU A 216 14.44 -13.03 5.44
N GLU A 217 14.21 -13.47 4.21
CA GLU A 217 15.30 -13.98 3.36
C GLU A 217 16.20 -12.87 2.82
N ILE A 218 15.68 -11.66 2.57
CA ILE A 218 16.51 -10.47 2.30
C ILE A 218 17.44 -10.22 3.49
N ALA A 219 16.88 -10.07 4.70
CA ALA A 219 17.62 -9.76 5.93
C ALA A 219 18.74 -10.79 6.18
N LYS A 220 18.41 -12.08 6.03
CA LYS A 220 19.35 -13.20 6.19
C LYS A 220 20.44 -13.21 5.12
N THR A 221 20.10 -12.97 3.86
CA THR A 221 21.05 -13.00 2.74
C THR A 221 21.98 -11.79 2.80
N ALA A 222 21.43 -10.59 3.04
CA ALA A 222 22.19 -9.37 3.29
C ALA A 222 23.17 -9.55 4.45
N THR A 223 22.71 -10.07 5.59
CA THR A 223 23.58 -10.34 6.75
C THR A 223 24.70 -11.33 6.41
N THR A 224 24.39 -12.38 5.66
CA THR A 224 25.36 -13.42 5.31
C THR A 224 26.45 -12.90 4.37
N LEU A 225 26.09 -12.06 3.39
CA LEU A 225 27.01 -11.59 2.36
C LEU A 225 27.80 -10.36 2.79
N THR A 226 27.16 -9.44 3.52
CA THR A 226 27.80 -8.19 3.98
C THR A 226 28.51 -8.38 5.33
N GLY A 227 28.07 -9.33 6.15
CA GLY A 227 28.52 -9.50 7.53
C GLY A 227 27.95 -8.46 8.51
N ILE A 228 27.04 -7.60 8.06
CA ILE A 228 26.35 -6.58 8.86
C ILE A 228 25.00 -7.15 9.29
N GLU A 229 24.64 -7.03 10.57
CA GLU A 229 23.31 -7.45 11.03
C GLU A 229 22.25 -6.57 10.36
N THR A 230 21.39 -7.18 9.55
CA THR A 230 20.34 -6.51 8.77
C THR A 230 18.97 -7.04 9.18
N SER A 231 18.01 -6.14 9.41
CA SER A 231 16.59 -6.44 9.45
C SER A 231 15.87 -5.73 8.30
N VAL A 232 14.75 -6.30 7.88
CA VAL A 232 13.87 -5.72 6.87
C VAL A 232 12.46 -5.79 7.40
N ASP A 233 11.83 -4.63 7.51
CA ASP A 233 10.47 -4.48 8.01
C ASP A 233 9.58 -4.01 6.87
N ILE A 234 8.57 -4.80 6.54
CA ILE A 234 7.53 -4.39 5.57
C ILE A 234 6.47 -3.64 6.35
N ARG A 235 6.41 -2.33 6.14
CA ARG A 235 5.41 -1.47 6.76
C ARG A 235 4.03 -1.70 6.17
N ARG A 236 3.98 -1.98 4.87
CA ARG A 236 2.71 -2.06 4.12
C ARG A 236 2.88 -2.80 2.80
N LEU A 237 1.84 -3.55 2.41
CA LEU A 237 1.65 -4.07 1.06
C LEU A 237 0.48 -3.35 0.38
N ASN A 238 0.74 -2.68 -0.73
CA ASN A 238 -0.26 -1.95 -1.49
C ASN A 238 -0.45 -2.57 -2.88
N PHE A 239 -1.69 -2.63 -3.33
CA PHE A 239 -2.08 -2.97 -4.69
C PHE A 239 -2.33 -1.67 -5.45
N VAL A 240 -1.58 -1.49 -6.54
CA VAL A 240 -1.55 -0.25 -7.31
C VAL A 240 -1.72 -0.58 -8.79
N SER A 241 -2.52 0.19 -9.51
CA SER A 241 -2.55 0.07 -10.96
C SER A 241 -1.24 0.52 -11.57
N LEU A 242 -0.72 -0.25 -12.52
CA LEU A 242 0.54 0.04 -13.18
C LEU A 242 0.56 1.45 -13.80
N GLU A 243 -0.56 1.90 -14.37
CA GLU A 243 -0.70 3.25 -14.95
C GLU A 243 -0.62 4.39 -13.92
N ALA A 244 -0.89 4.09 -12.64
CA ALA A 244 -0.87 5.07 -11.57
C ALA A 244 0.53 5.22 -10.94
N ILE A 245 1.41 4.23 -11.09
CA ILE A 245 2.75 4.22 -10.46
C ILE A 245 3.55 5.50 -10.73
N PRO A 246 3.63 6.05 -11.96
CA PRO A 246 4.40 7.26 -12.21
C PRO A 246 3.92 8.49 -11.44
N GLN A 247 2.66 8.50 -10.99
CA GLN A 247 2.09 9.57 -10.16
C GLN A 247 2.26 9.32 -8.67
N GLN A 248 2.60 8.09 -8.26
CA GLN A 248 2.82 7.72 -6.86
C GLN A 248 4.25 7.97 -6.41
N VAL A 249 5.20 7.77 -7.31
CA VAL A 249 6.62 7.98 -6.99
C VAL A 249 6.89 9.47 -6.72
N PRO A 250 7.74 9.80 -5.73
CA PRO A 250 8.12 11.17 -5.44
C PRO A 250 8.68 11.89 -6.67
N ASN A 251 8.32 13.17 -6.85
CA ASN A 251 8.88 14.01 -7.92
C ASN A 251 10.27 14.57 -7.53
N GLU A 252 11.17 13.66 -7.19
CA GLU A 252 12.57 13.91 -6.87
C GLU A 252 13.44 12.86 -7.55
N LYS A 253 14.76 12.97 -7.41
CA LYS A 253 15.64 11.95 -7.95
C LYS A 253 15.56 10.68 -7.11
N LEU A 254 15.39 9.57 -7.80
CA LEU A 254 15.37 8.25 -7.21
C LEU A 254 16.54 7.45 -7.75
N VAL A 255 17.10 6.61 -6.88
CA VAL A 255 18.10 5.61 -7.22
C VAL A 255 17.44 4.25 -7.15
N GLY A 256 17.66 3.39 -8.14
CA GLY A 256 16.96 2.12 -8.16
C GLY A 256 17.63 1.04 -8.98
N VAL A 257 17.06 -0.15 -8.87
CA VAL A 257 17.53 -1.36 -9.56
C VAL A 257 16.33 -2.18 -10.00
N ALA A 258 16.28 -2.49 -11.29
CA ALA A 258 15.21 -3.27 -11.90
C ALA A 258 15.70 -4.65 -12.36
N PHE A 259 14.81 -5.63 -12.25
CA PHE A 259 15.02 -7.03 -12.59
C PHE A 259 13.84 -7.55 -13.40
N GLU A 260 14.15 -8.39 -14.38
CA GLU A 260 13.20 -9.35 -14.95
C GLU A 260 13.31 -10.64 -14.15
N PHE A 261 12.21 -11.27 -13.79
CA PHE A 261 12.21 -12.61 -13.22
C PHE A 261 11.38 -13.58 -14.04
N GLU A 262 11.85 -14.82 -14.12
CA GLU A 262 11.27 -15.90 -14.90
C GLU A 262 11.00 -17.09 -13.97
N GLY A 263 9.93 -17.83 -14.23
CA GLY A 263 9.52 -18.94 -13.38
C GLY A 263 8.01 -19.03 -13.31
N THR A 264 7.50 -19.35 -12.13
CA THR A 264 6.05 -19.29 -11.85
C THR A 264 5.88 -18.70 -10.46
N PRO A 265 5.67 -17.37 -10.33
CA PRO A 265 5.45 -16.39 -11.39
C PRO A 265 6.69 -15.90 -12.15
N SER A 266 6.48 -15.42 -13.37
CA SER A 266 7.40 -14.53 -14.10
C SER A 266 6.98 -13.07 -13.91
N GLY A 267 7.81 -12.08 -14.24
CA GLY A 267 7.46 -10.66 -14.07
C GLY A 267 8.65 -9.72 -13.90
N PHE A 268 8.42 -8.60 -13.21
CA PHE A 268 9.40 -7.56 -12.96
C PHE A 268 9.48 -7.18 -11.49
N LEU A 269 10.69 -6.91 -11.02
CA LEU A 269 10.95 -6.45 -9.67
C LEU A 269 11.77 -5.16 -9.72
N LEU A 270 11.36 -4.14 -9.00
CA LEU A 270 12.03 -2.85 -8.96
C LEU A 270 12.19 -2.42 -7.50
N PHE A 271 13.41 -2.02 -7.13
CA PHE A 271 13.70 -1.39 -5.84
C PHE A 271 14.01 0.08 -6.09
N LEU A 272 13.34 0.97 -5.36
CA LEU A 272 13.58 2.42 -5.40
C LEU A 272 14.01 2.92 -4.02
N PHE A 273 14.95 3.84 -4.03
CA PHE A 273 15.53 4.53 -2.89
C PHE A 273 15.51 6.04 -3.18
N ASP A 274 15.28 6.85 -2.16
CA ASP A 274 15.65 8.26 -2.24
C ASP A 274 17.19 8.43 -2.28
N GLU A 275 17.67 9.61 -2.69
CA GLU A 275 19.12 9.88 -2.78
C GLU A 275 19.81 9.77 -1.40
N GLU A 276 19.11 10.08 -0.30
CA GLU A 276 19.69 10.03 1.06
C GLU A 276 19.98 8.59 1.47
N SER A 277 19.00 7.70 1.38
CA SER A 277 19.08 6.27 1.65
C SER A 277 20.13 5.60 0.75
N ALA A 278 20.17 5.96 -0.54
CA ALA A 278 21.17 5.43 -1.47
C ALA A 278 22.61 5.84 -1.09
N ASP A 279 22.81 7.10 -0.70
CA ASP A 279 24.11 7.59 -0.23
C ASP A 279 24.57 6.86 1.03
N GLU A 280 23.66 6.66 1.99
CA GLU A 280 24.00 5.96 3.23
C GLU A 280 24.35 4.48 3.00
N ILE A 281 23.65 3.81 2.07
CA ILE A 281 23.96 2.44 1.64
C ILE A 281 25.36 2.36 1.03
N ILE A 282 25.71 3.32 0.16
CA ILE A 282 27.03 3.37 -0.49
C ILE A 282 28.12 3.57 0.57
N ASP A 283 27.92 4.49 1.50
CA ASP A 283 28.85 4.74 2.60
C ASP A 283 29.00 3.51 3.51
N ALA A 284 27.93 2.75 3.74
CA ALA A 284 27.97 1.50 4.51
C ALA A 284 28.80 0.41 3.81
N MET A 285 28.64 0.25 2.50
CA MET A 285 29.29 -0.84 1.75
C MET A 285 30.67 -0.49 1.20
N VAL A 286 31.01 0.80 1.11
CA VAL A 286 32.30 1.29 0.61
C VAL A 286 32.99 2.16 1.68
N PRO A 287 33.62 1.56 2.72
CA PRO A 287 34.21 2.30 3.85
C PRO A 287 35.45 3.14 3.50
N SER A 288 35.87 3.18 2.23
CA SER A 288 37.11 3.83 1.78
C SER A 288 36.76 4.97 0.83
N GLY A 289 36.52 6.13 1.42
CA GLY A 289 36.02 7.35 0.77
C GLY A 289 36.49 7.62 -0.65
N THR A 290 35.52 7.70 -1.55
CA THR A 290 35.41 8.73 -2.59
C THR A 290 33.95 9.17 -2.68
N ALA A 291 33.38 9.64 -1.57
CA ALA A 291 32.22 10.51 -1.67
C ALA A 291 32.64 11.73 -2.51
N SER A 292 31.99 11.89 -3.67
CA SER A 292 32.15 13.00 -4.60
C SER A 292 33.45 12.97 -5.44
N GLY A 293 33.56 12.00 -6.35
CA GLY A 293 34.35 12.17 -7.57
C GLY A 293 33.60 13.08 -8.56
N ASP A 294 34.14 14.28 -8.78
CA ASP A 294 33.64 15.38 -9.63
C ASP A 294 33.52 15.05 -11.15
N ASP A 295 33.37 13.77 -11.53
CA ASP A 295 33.63 13.28 -12.90
C ASP A 295 32.57 12.33 -13.50
N ASP A 296 31.37 12.22 -12.92
CA ASP A 296 30.25 11.52 -13.59
C ASP A 296 29.04 12.44 -13.79
N THR A 297 28.51 12.42 -15.02
CA THR A 297 27.42 13.30 -15.50
C THR A 297 26.07 12.96 -14.86
N ASP A 298 26.01 11.86 -14.09
CA ASP A 298 24.81 11.17 -13.64
C ASP A 298 24.83 10.87 -12.11
N GLY A 299 25.46 11.72 -11.29
CA GLY A 299 25.32 11.74 -9.82
C GLY A 299 26.09 10.70 -9.00
N TYR A 300 26.25 9.46 -9.49
CA TYR A 300 26.95 8.37 -8.78
C TYR A 300 28.14 7.85 -9.56
N ASP A 301 29.27 7.68 -8.86
CA ASP A 301 30.48 7.06 -9.43
C ASP A 301 30.28 5.55 -9.67
N GLN A 302 31.20 4.95 -10.42
CA GLN A 302 31.13 3.54 -10.79
C GLN A 302 31.11 2.60 -9.57
N MET A 303 31.68 3.02 -8.43
CA MET A 303 31.75 2.23 -7.21
C MET A 303 30.42 2.29 -6.45
N GLY A 304 29.82 3.48 -6.32
CA GLY A 304 28.49 3.68 -5.75
C GLY A 304 27.40 2.95 -6.55
N ARG A 305 27.45 3.04 -7.89
CA ARG A 305 26.54 2.26 -8.76
C ARG A 305 26.67 0.76 -8.52
N SER A 306 27.90 0.26 -8.40
CA SER A 306 28.17 -1.17 -8.15
C SER A 306 27.67 -1.60 -6.78
N ALA A 307 27.82 -0.74 -5.76
CA ALA A 307 27.33 -0.98 -4.41
C ALA A 307 25.80 -1.16 -4.42
N ILE A 308 25.05 -0.18 -4.95
CA ILE A 308 23.58 -0.27 -5.05
C ILE A 308 23.15 -1.47 -5.89
N THR A 309 23.85 -1.75 -6.99
CA THR A 309 23.58 -2.91 -7.86
C THR A 309 23.75 -4.24 -7.12
N GLU A 310 24.79 -4.36 -6.30
CA GLU A 310 25.04 -5.57 -5.49
C GLU A 310 24.00 -5.74 -4.39
N LEU A 311 23.65 -4.68 -3.66
CA LEU A 311 22.55 -4.74 -2.70
C LEU A 311 21.24 -5.11 -3.39
N GLY A 312 20.96 -4.51 -4.54
CA GLY A 312 19.87 -4.86 -5.44
C GLY A 312 19.77 -6.36 -5.71
N ASN A 313 20.88 -6.96 -6.17
CA ASN A 313 20.95 -8.40 -6.42
C ASN A 313 20.62 -9.22 -5.17
N ILE A 314 21.19 -8.84 -4.04
CA ILE A 314 20.99 -9.53 -2.76
C ILE A 314 19.52 -9.48 -2.35
N MET A 315 18.90 -8.31 -2.46
CA MET A 315 17.48 -8.14 -2.12
C MET A 315 16.60 -8.88 -3.11
N ALA A 316 16.88 -8.82 -4.42
CA ALA A 316 16.12 -9.54 -5.44
C ALA A 316 16.16 -11.05 -5.22
N SER A 317 17.35 -11.62 -4.98
CA SER A 317 17.50 -13.05 -4.68
C SER A 317 16.74 -13.43 -3.41
N GLY A 318 16.93 -12.69 -2.31
CA GLY A 318 16.24 -12.98 -1.04
C GLY A 318 14.71 -12.88 -1.16
N PHE A 319 14.22 -11.83 -1.82
CA PHE A 319 12.79 -11.61 -2.02
C PHE A 319 12.14 -12.72 -2.85
N LEU A 320 12.74 -13.02 -4.01
CA LEU A 320 12.22 -14.03 -4.93
C LEU A 320 12.39 -15.46 -4.40
N ASP A 321 13.44 -15.74 -3.63
CA ASP A 321 13.58 -17.00 -2.88
C ASP A 321 12.49 -17.14 -1.82
N GLY A 322 12.14 -16.04 -1.13
CA GLY A 322 11.02 -16.01 -0.20
C GLY A 322 9.70 -16.40 -0.88
N TRP A 323 9.42 -15.81 -2.04
CA TRP A 323 8.24 -16.14 -2.86
C TRP A 323 8.27 -17.58 -3.36
N ALA A 324 9.42 -18.01 -3.90
CA ALA A 324 9.59 -19.35 -4.42
C ALA A 324 9.34 -20.42 -3.35
N ASN A 325 9.78 -20.17 -2.12
CA ASN A 325 9.55 -21.05 -0.98
C ASN A 325 8.07 -21.13 -0.58
N VAL A 326 7.35 -20.01 -0.58
CA VAL A 326 5.91 -20.01 -0.26
C VAL A 326 5.14 -20.76 -1.35
N LEU A 327 5.40 -20.43 -2.62
CA LEU A 327 4.70 -20.97 -3.78
C LEU A 327 5.17 -22.37 -4.21
N ASP A 328 6.14 -22.97 -3.52
CA ASP A 328 6.77 -24.26 -3.85
C ASP A 328 7.26 -24.37 -5.30
N THR A 329 7.92 -23.31 -5.76
CA THR A 329 8.30 -23.10 -7.15
C THR A 329 9.79 -22.72 -7.24
N THR A 330 10.23 -22.34 -8.42
CA THR A 330 11.56 -21.76 -8.63
C THR A 330 11.38 -20.49 -9.44
N ILE A 331 12.01 -19.41 -8.97
CA ILE A 331 11.96 -18.11 -9.60
C ILE A 331 13.41 -17.66 -9.76
N ASP A 332 13.84 -17.51 -11.00
CA ASP A 332 15.16 -16.99 -11.36
C ASP A 332 15.02 -15.52 -11.78
N HIS A 333 16.06 -14.72 -11.62
CA HIS A 333 16.07 -13.32 -12.05
C HIS A 333 17.25 -12.97 -12.95
N SER A 334 17.05 -11.92 -13.75
CA SER A 334 18.04 -11.35 -14.65
C SER A 334 19.17 -10.65 -13.88
N THR A 335 20.17 -10.19 -14.63
CA THR A 335 21.08 -9.16 -14.11
C THR A 335 20.32 -7.85 -13.92
N PRO A 336 20.69 -7.05 -12.90
CA PRO A 336 20.05 -5.77 -12.58
C PRO A 336 20.32 -4.70 -13.64
N GLU A 337 19.34 -3.84 -13.85
CA GLU A 337 19.48 -2.56 -14.52
C GLU A 337 19.46 -1.43 -13.49
N PHE A 338 20.54 -0.64 -13.43
CA PHE A 338 20.63 0.52 -12.53
C PHE A 338 19.84 1.70 -13.08
N ILE A 339 19.09 2.36 -12.20
CA ILE A 339 18.24 3.50 -12.50
C ILE A 339 18.69 4.68 -11.63
N HIS A 340 18.82 5.85 -12.24
CA HIS A 340 18.98 7.11 -11.52
C HIS A 340 18.35 8.22 -12.35
N ASP A 341 17.12 8.59 -12.00
CA ASP A 341 16.34 9.59 -12.72
C ASP A 341 15.29 10.21 -11.79
N ILE A 342 14.57 11.21 -12.27
CA ILE A 342 13.49 11.85 -11.53
C ILE A 342 12.27 10.91 -11.52
N GLY A 343 11.76 10.56 -10.34
CA GLY A 343 10.44 9.95 -10.09
C GLY A 343 9.82 9.18 -11.25
N ALA A 344 8.87 9.81 -11.94
CA ALA A 344 8.16 9.23 -13.07
C ALA A 344 9.10 8.69 -14.17
N ALA A 345 10.18 9.39 -14.50
CA ALA A 345 11.15 8.94 -15.50
C ALA A 345 11.94 7.69 -15.06
N ALA A 346 12.10 7.47 -13.76
CA ALA A 346 12.74 6.28 -13.22
C ALA A 346 11.87 5.01 -13.43
N VAL A 347 10.54 5.15 -13.44
CA VAL A 347 9.60 4.03 -13.51
C VAL A 347 8.90 3.86 -14.86
N ASP A 348 8.75 4.94 -15.64
CA ASP A 348 8.09 4.96 -16.95
C ASP A 348 8.57 3.86 -17.90
N PRO A 349 9.89 3.59 -18.06
CA PRO A 349 10.35 2.53 -18.95
C PRO A 349 9.83 1.14 -18.55
N VAL A 350 9.76 0.86 -17.24
CA VAL A 350 9.24 -0.41 -16.70
C VAL A 350 7.74 -0.49 -16.93
N VAL A 351 7.01 0.58 -16.61
CA VAL A 351 5.56 0.68 -16.80
C VAL A 351 5.17 0.52 -18.28
N ILE A 352 5.86 1.20 -19.20
CA ILE A 352 5.58 1.12 -20.65
C ILE A 352 5.81 -0.29 -21.19
N ARG A 353 6.86 -0.97 -20.72
CA ARG A 353 7.16 -2.35 -21.14
C ARG A 353 6.09 -3.34 -20.67
N LEU A 354 5.45 -3.07 -19.53
CA LEU A 354 4.52 -3.97 -18.86
C LEU A 354 3.05 -3.70 -19.12
N GLY A 355 2.68 -2.45 -19.39
CA GLY A 355 1.29 -1.99 -19.42
C GLY A 355 0.41 -2.61 -20.51
N GLU A 356 0.95 -3.40 -21.43
CA GLU A 356 0.14 -4.15 -22.39
C GLU A 356 -0.46 -5.44 -21.81
N ASN A 357 0.16 -6.03 -20.77
CA ASN A 357 -0.22 -7.35 -20.26
C ASN A 357 -0.43 -7.41 -18.74
N GLN A 358 -0.09 -6.36 -17.99
CA GLN A 358 -0.25 -6.30 -16.53
C GLN A 358 -1.08 -5.08 -16.15
N GLU A 359 -2.09 -5.27 -15.30
CA GLU A 359 -2.93 -4.18 -14.82
C GLU A 359 -2.45 -3.63 -13.47
N PHE A 360 -1.83 -4.47 -12.63
CA PHE A 360 -1.48 -4.15 -11.24
C PHE A 360 -0.04 -4.48 -10.84
N ALA A 361 0.43 -3.80 -9.80
CA ALA A 361 1.68 -4.02 -9.11
C ALA A 361 1.45 -4.15 -7.60
N PHE A 362 2.29 -4.97 -6.97
CA PHE A 362 2.44 -5.07 -5.52
C PHE A 362 3.54 -4.10 -5.10
N VAL A 363 3.20 -3.14 -4.25
CA VAL A 363 4.13 -2.13 -3.76
C VAL A 363 4.32 -2.34 -2.27
N PHE A 364 5.54 -2.69 -1.89
CA PHE A 364 5.94 -2.87 -0.50
C PHE A 364 6.67 -1.62 -0.03
N ASP A 365 6.13 -1.00 1.00
CA ASP A 365 6.79 0.10 1.70
C ASP A 365 7.70 -0.54 2.75
N THR A 366 9.02 -0.50 2.55
CA THR A 366 9.98 -1.24 3.38
C THR A 366 10.97 -0.32 4.08
N VAL A 367 11.35 -0.69 5.30
CA VAL A 367 12.46 -0.07 6.02
C VAL A 367 13.51 -1.14 6.24
N ILE A 368 14.73 -0.86 5.79
CA ILE A 368 15.88 -1.74 5.98
C ILE A 368 16.71 -1.14 7.11
N THR A 369 17.00 -1.93 8.14
CA THR A 369 17.92 -1.49 9.21
C THR A 369 19.23 -2.25 9.10
N ALA A 370 20.35 -1.57 9.00
CA ALA A 370 21.69 -2.18 9.04
C ALA A 370 22.68 -1.30 9.81
N ASP A 371 23.44 -1.91 10.74
CA ASP A 371 24.41 -1.19 11.58
C ASP A 371 23.81 0.02 12.35
N GLY A 372 22.54 -0.10 12.75
CA GLY A 372 21.81 0.95 13.46
C GLY A 372 21.41 2.16 12.59
N ARG A 373 21.48 2.04 11.26
CA ARG A 373 20.96 3.00 10.29
C ARG A 373 19.73 2.42 9.61
N GLU A 374 18.76 3.27 9.33
CA GLU A 374 17.50 2.94 8.65
C GLU A 374 17.53 3.50 7.23
N PHE A 375 17.10 2.70 6.26
CA PHE A 375 17.03 3.07 4.85
C PHE A 375 15.62 2.80 4.34
N ASP A 376 15.00 3.82 3.75
CA ASP A 376 13.69 3.66 3.12
C ASP A 376 13.85 3.03 1.73
N CYS A 377 13.02 2.04 1.44
CA CYS A 377 12.99 1.38 0.15
C CYS A 377 11.55 1.03 -0.26
N GLU A 378 11.15 1.45 -1.46
CA GLU A 378 9.92 0.96 -2.09
C GLU A 378 10.25 -0.20 -3.03
N VAL A 379 9.58 -1.33 -2.81
CA VAL A 379 9.73 -2.52 -3.67
C VAL A 379 8.47 -2.69 -4.51
N TYR A 380 8.62 -2.67 -5.83
CA TYR A 380 7.55 -2.90 -6.78
C TYR A 380 7.71 -4.29 -7.39
N ALA A 381 6.86 -5.24 -7.01
CA ALA A 381 6.77 -6.53 -7.65
C ALA A 381 5.58 -6.55 -8.62
N ILE A 382 5.86 -6.86 -9.88
CA ILE A 382 4.90 -6.84 -10.97
C ILE A 382 4.91 -8.22 -11.64
N PRO A 383 4.34 -9.24 -10.97
CA PRO A 383 4.25 -10.58 -11.52
C PRO A 383 3.24 -10.65 -12.65
N ASP A 384 3.44 -11.60 -13.56
CA ASP A 384 2.43 -11.97 -14.54
C ASP A 384 1.18 -12.49 -13.83
N GLU A 385 0.04 -11.83 -14.08
CA GLU A 385 -1.23 -12.14 -13.43
C GLU A 385 -1.65 -13.60 -13.61
N SER A 386 -1.45 -14.17 -14.82
CA SER A 386 -1.84 -15.55 -15.10
C SER A 386 -0.95 -16.55 -14.40
N ASP A 387 0.37 -16.31 -14.37
CA ASP A 387 1.29 -17.16 -13.64
C ASP A 387 1.10 -17.07 -12.12
N LEU A 388 0.83 -15.87 -11.60
CA LEU A 388 0.55 -15.66 -10.17
C LEU A 388 -0.74 -16.35 -9.76
N GLU A 389 -1.83 -16.20 -10.54
CA GLU A 389 -3.10 -16.90 -10.29
C GLU A 389 -2.89 -18.41 -10.25
N ARG A 390 -2.08 -18.95 -11.18
CA ARG A 390 -1.73 -20.38 -11.20
C ARG A 390 -0.95 -20.80 -9.96
N ALA A 391 0.11 -20.05 -9.61
CA ALA A 391 0.95 -20.36 -8.46
C ALA A 391 0.15 -20.37 -7.14
N LEU A 392 -0.72 -19.38 -6.95
CA LEU A 392 -1.57 -19.29 -5.76
C LEU A 392 -2.65 -20.38 -5.76
N ASN A 393 -3.21 -20.75 -6.91
CA ASN A 393 -4.16 -21.86 -6.98
C ASN A 393 -3.53 -23.20 -6.58
N ASP A 394 -2.25 -23.40 -6.87
CA ASP A 394 -1.49 -24.60 -6.52
C ASP A 394 -0.93 -24.57 -5.07
N LEU A 395 -0.96 -23.41 -4.39
CA LEU A 395 -0.50 -23.26 -3.00
C LEU A 395 -1.31 -24.12 -2.02
N ASP A 396 -0.62 -24.92 -1.19
CA ASP A 396 -1.24 -25.69 -0.11
C ASP A 396 -1.56 -24.79 1.11
N VAL A 397 -2.83 -24.76 1.52
CA VAL A 397 -3.33 -23.89 2.62
C VAL A 397 -2.66 -24.22 3.97
N GLU A 398 -2.29 -25.48 4.21
CA GLU A 398 -1.60 -25.87 5.46
C GLU A 398 -0.25 -25.16 5.64
N ARG A 399 0.42 -24.77 4.55
CA ARG A 399 1.71 -24.04 4.60
C ARG A 399 1.56 -22.57 4.98
N ILE A 400 0.33 -22.03 4.90
CA ILE A 400 0.00 -20.69 5.36
C ILE A 400 -0.15 -20.69 6.90
N GLU A 401 -0.63 -21.80 7.49
CA GLU A 401 -0.91 -21.93 8.92
C GLU A 401 0.28 -22.43 9.79
N GLU A 402 1.35 -22.96 9.19
CA GLU A 402 2.41 -23.71 9.91
C GLU A 402 3.39 -22.87 10.76
N THR A 403 3.30 -21.53 10.75
CA THR A 403 4.15 -20.68 11.61
C THR A 403 3.28 -19.64 12.32
N PRO A 404 3.36 -19.49 13.66
CA PRO A 404 2.55 -18.51 14.35
C PRO A 404 2.86 -17.12 13.80
N THR A 405 1.83 -16.45 13.30
CA THR A 405 1.79 -15.04 12.89
C THR A 405 2.19 -14.19 14.10
N THR A 406 3.49 -14.00 14.25
CA THR A 406 4.07 -13.13 15.28
C THR A 406 4.86 -12.09 14.52
N ALA A 407 4.14 -11.21 13.81
CA ALA A 407 4.71 -9.94 13.43
C ALA A 407 4.95 -9.18 14.74
N ASP A 408 6.15 -9.33 15.31
CA ASP A 408 6.66 -8.39 16.31
C ASP A 408 7.11 -7.16 15.52
N PHE A 409 6.16 -6.27 15.22
CA PHE A 409 6.48 -4.91 14.81
C PHE A 409 7.26 -4.27 15.97
N GLN A 410 8.58 -4.14 15.80
CA GLN A 410 9.42 -3.60 16.87
C GLN A 410 9.13 -2.11 17.03
N GLN A 411 8.75 -1.73 18.25
CA GLN A 411 8.58 -0.35 18.67
C GLN A 411 9.86 0.45 18.37
N VAL A 412 9.80 1.32 17.36
CA VAL A 412 10.81 2.35 17.15
C VAL A 412 10.69 3.33 18.33
N ASN A 413 11.57 3.16 19.32
CA ASN A 413 11.60 3.99 20.52
C ASN A 413 12.12 5.40 20.18
N ASN A 414 11.23 6.31 19.79
CA ASN A 414 11.56 7.73 19.70
C ASN A 414 11.85 8.30 21.09
N THR A 415 13.11 8.67 21.35
CA THR A 415 13.57 9.40 22.55
C THR A 415 13.72 10.89 22.25
#